data_AF-A0A4E0QTY8-F1
#
_entry.id   AF-A0A4E0QTY8-F1
#
_cell.length_a   1.000
_cell.length_b   1.000
_cell.length_c   1.000
_cell.angle_alpha   90.00
_cell.angle_beta   90.00
_cell.angle_gamma   90.00
#
_symmetry.space_group_name_H-M   'P 1'
#
loop_
_entity.id
_entity.type
_entity.pdbx_description
1 polymer ?
#
loop_
_entity_poly.entity_id
_entity_poly.type
_entity_poly.pdbx_seq_one_letter_code
_entity_poly.pdbx_strand_id
1 'polypeptide(L)'
;MISLLPKRVLKLLEFVGFSGDRQFGLQQLRIGAGMRESLRAPLCALLLLVHDLYATHMLGDTVSSVSFEQPEHVVEAKELLSYWQIIYPKSAIFMLLAGRSEAVAGDLEKAIETFERATELPVDWPQYRHICYWELMWCYALRAEWMKAVQCAETLVCESQWSQASYRYMKAAFLLQWLDDPGVGTPKPSETKFPNTDFSQYETREKTIEHIDKLLIIDRIIHSNLIRARQTTAALLIGLSNDPDDILFDVPTLANLSAPYRAELQGNYSIGVDRPATSYPSVSPPESTKEMINLCGMADPYKPYPDSPFDCQESRYLAEGPPPVAPQPPGASSTSDEVRLVEGRRLEDGFRLHINRMRSEDAARPCPPDDFQDETIVFVGHANVFRYWLCRALQLPPEAWLRIQLYHGSVSCLVLHFESDPNGACLVTATKIGEVGHMPKELLSR
;
A
#
# COMPACT_ATOMS: atom_id res chain seq x y z
N MET A 1 -15.97 -12.66 29.09
CA MET A 1 -15.45 -11.66 28.14
C MET A 1 -14.32 -10.81 28.74
N ILE A 2 -14.50 -10.12 29.88
CA ILE A 2 -13.42 -9.33 30.51
C ILE A 2 -12.16 -10.18 30.75
N SER A 3 -12.33 -11.40 31.26
CA SER A 3 -11.25 -12.37 31.51
C SER A 3 -10.45 -12.82 30.27
N LEU A 4 -10.89 -12.47 29.06
CA LEU A 4 -10.21 -12.79 27.80
C LEU A 4 -9.29 -11.65 27.33
N LEU A 5 -9.27 -10.50 28.03
CA LEU A 5 -8.45 -9.37 27.66
C LEU A 5 -6.97 -9.61 28.02
N PRO A 6 -6.01 -8.99 27.30
CA PRO A 6 -4.60 -9.09 27.63
C PRO A 6 -4.32 -8.73 29.10
N LYS A 7 -3.36 -9.42 29.74
CA LYS A 7 -3.02 -9.24 31.17
C LYS A 7 -2.79 -7.77 31.58
N ARG A 8 -2.27 -6.94 30.68
CA ARG A 8 -2.06 -5.49 30.93
C ARG A 8 -3.38 -4.72 31.07
N VAL A 9 -4.38 -5.06 30.26
CA VAL A 9 -5.72 -4.47 30.32
C VAL A 9 -6.48 -4.97 31.54
N LEU A 10 -6.36 -6.27 31.85
CA LEU A 10 -6.95 -6.86 33.06
C LEU A 10 -6.47 -6.17 34.34
N LYS A 11 -5.17 -5.94 34.51
CA LYS A 11 -4.62 -5.22 35.67
C LYS A 11 -5.20 -3.82 35.85
N LEU A 12 -5.47 -3.12 34.75
CA LEU A 12 -6.08 -1.78 34.78
C LEU A 12 -7.56 -1.86 35.17
N LEU A 13 -8.28 -2.85 34.67
CA LEU A 13 -9.69 -3.08 35.01
C LEU A 13 -9.85 -3.55 36.46
N GLU A 14 -8.97 -4.42 36.95
CA GLU A 14 -8.92 -4.86 38.35
C GLU A 14 -8.68 -3.69 39.30
N PHE A 15 -7.81 -2.74 38.92
CA PHE A 15 -7.59 -1.52 39.69
C PHE A 15 -8.86 -0.66 39.81
N VAL A 16 -9.72 -0.63 38.78
CA VAL A 16 -11.01 0.09 38.78
C VAL A 16 -12.15 -0.77 39.37
N GLY A 17 -11.84 -1.98 39.88
CA GLY A 17 -12.78 -2.84 40.59
C GLY A 17 -13.45 -3.93 39.74
N PHE A 18 -13.06 -4.10 38.47
CA PHE A 18 -13.56 -5.18 37.62
C PHE A 18 -12.60 -6.39 37.67
N SER A 19 -13.07 -7.51 38.21
CA SER A 19 -12.39 -8.81 38.12
C SER A 19 -13.18 -9.77 37.23
N GLY A 20 -12.51 -10.75 36.64
CA GLY A 20 -13.16 -11.73 35.77
C GLY A 20 -12.68 -13.15 36.06
N ASP A 21 -13.61 -14.02 36.45
CA ASP A 21 -13.39 -15.46 36.52
C ASP A 21 -13.94 -16.13 35.26
N ARG A 22 -13.04 -16.62 34.41
CA ARG A 22 -13.41 -17.29 33.14
C ARG A 22 -14.13 -18.60 33.40
N GLN A 23 -13.64 -19.43 34.32
CA GLN A 23 -14.16 -20.77 34.54
C GLN A 23 -15.58 -20.69 35.12
N PHE A 24 -15.78 -19.81 36.11
CA PHE A 24 -17.11 -19.54 36.64
C PHE A 24 -18.05 -18.97 35.57
N GLY A 25 -17.58 -18.00 34.77
CA GLY A 25 -18.39 -17.42 33.69
C GLY A 25 -18.85 -18.46 32.65
N LEU A 26 -17.95 -19.33 32.20
CA LEU A 26 -18.29 -20.42 31.28
C LEU A 26 -19.27 -21.42 31.92
N GLN A 27 -19.08 -21.77 33.19
CA GLN A 27 -20.00 -22.66 33.90
C GLN A 27 -21.41 -22.06 33.99
N GLN A 28 -21.55 -20.77 34.30
CA GLN A 28 -22.85 -20.10 34.34
C GLN A 28 -23.52 -20.07 32.96
N LEU A 29 -22.74 -19.86 31.89
CA LEU A 29 -23.26 -19.94 30.53
C LEU A 29 -23.75 -21.34 30.18
N ARG A 30 -23.02 -22.40 30.56
CA ARG A 30 -23.44 -23.80 30.34
C ARG A 30 -24.74 -24.13 31.07
N ILE A 31 -24.84 -23.74 32.35
CA ILE A 31 -26.07 -23.89 33.13
C ILE A 31 -27.23 -23.17 32.44
N GLY A 32 -27.02 -21.92 32.01
CA GLY A 32 -28.03 -21.14 31.29
C GLY A 32 -28.44 -21.77 29.95
N ALA A 33 -27.49 -22.28 29.17
CA ALA A 33 -27.75 -22.96 27.91
C ALA A 33 -28.52 -24.28 28.10
N GLY A 34 -28.30 -24.98 29.22
CA GLY A 34 -29.02 -26.20 29.60
C GLY A 34 -30.48 -25.97 30.02
N MET A 35 -30.85 -24.73 30.39
CA MET A 35 -32.24 -24.37 30.74
C MET A 35 -33.10 -24.16 29.48
N ARG A 36 -33.27 -25.21 28.67
CA ARG A 36 -33.87 -25.17 27.31
C ARG A 36 -35.21 -24.43 27.20
N GLU A 37 -36.03 -24.45 28.24
CA GLU A 37 -37.32 -23.74 28.32
C GLU A 37 -37.20 -22.23 28.66
N SER A 38 -35.98 -21.72 28.80
CA SER A 38 -35.70 -20.34 29.16
C SER A 38 -35.34 -19.48 27.94
N LEU A 39 -35.83 -18.23 27.93
CA LEU A 39 -35.38 -17.22 26.97
C LEU A 39 -33.87 -16.93 27.04
N ARG A 40 -33.20 -17.26 28.15
CA ARG A 40 -31.75 -17.10 28.31
C ARG A 40 -30.95 -18.18 27.59
N ALA A 41 -31.52 -19.37 27.42
CA ALA A 41 -30.81 -20.51 26.86
C ALA A 41 -30.18 -20.26 25.48
N PRO A 42 -30.90 -19.69 24.48
CA PRO A 42 -30.29 -19.41 23.18
C PRO A 42 -29.19 -18.36 23.28
N LEU A 43 -29.32 -17.34 24.14
CA LEU A 43 -28.28 -16.31 24.32
C LEU A 43 -27.02 -16.88 24.99
N CYS A 44 -27.19 -17.73 26.01
CA CYS A 44 -26.08 -18.42 26.65
C CYS A 44 -25.37 -19.36 25.67
N ALA A 45 -26.12 -20.10 24.84
CA ALA A 45 -25.56 -20.96 23.81
C ALA A 45 -24.79 -20.16 22.74
N LEU A 46 -25.34 -19.04 22.26
CA LEU A 46 -24.65 -18.15 21.32
C LEU A 46 -23.33 -17.61 21.89
N LEU A 47 -23.31 -17.21 23.16
CA LEU A 47 -22.09 -16.72 23.82
C LEU A 47 -21.03 -17.82 23.97
N LEU A 48 -21.43 -19.06 24.29
CA LEU A 48 -20.52 -20.21 24.31
C LEU A 48 -19.95 -20.48 22.92
N LEU A 49 -20.81 -20.54 21.90
CA LEU A 49 -20.39 -20.77 20.51
C LEU A 49 -19.43 -19.69 20.00
N VAL A 50 -19.70 -18.41 20.25
CA VAL A 50 -18.78 -17.32 19.87
C VAL A 50 -17.47 -17.41 20.63
N HIS A 51 -17.51 -17.75 21.92
CA HIS A 51 -16.29 -17.98 22.70
C HIS A 51 -15.43 -19.09 22.08
N ASP A 52 -16.03 -20.26 21.82
CA ASP A 52 -15.32 -21.46 21.40
C ASP A 52 -14.87 -21.41 19.93
N LEU A 53 -15.66 -20.80 19.05
CA LEU A 53 -15.41 -20.80 17.60
C LEU A 53 -14.66 -19.56 17.06
N TYR A 54 -14.66 -18.47 17.82
CA TYR A 54 -13.99 -17.22 17.45
C TYR A 54 -13.00 -16.74 18.51
N ALA A 55 -13.45 -16.48 19.73
CA ALA A 55 -12.63 -15.75 20.71
C ALA A 55 -11.34 -16.50 21.11
N THR A 56 -11.43 -17.81 21.34
CA THR A 56 -10.28 -18.68 21.64
C THR A 56 -9.20 -18.64 20.56
N HIS A 57 -9.61 -18.63 19.30
CA HIS A 57 -8.72 -18.65 18.14
C HIS A 57 -8.08 -17.29 17.87
N MET A 58 -8.83 -16.20 18.00
CA MET A 58 -8.33 -14.85 17.80
C MET A 58 -7.30 -14.42 18.86
N LEU A 59 -7.42 -14.94 20.08
CA LEU A 59 -6.59 -14.54 21.22
C LEU A 59 -5.38 -15.44 21.46
N GLY A 60 -5.20 -16.49 20.64
CA GLY A 60 -4.09 -17.43 20.77
C GLY A 60 -4.12 -18.27 22.05
N ASP A 61 -5.29 -18.41 22.67
CA ASP A 61 -5.48 -19.14 23.94
C ASP A 61 -5.43 -20.68 23.74
N THR A 62 -5.37 -21.14 22.48
CA THR A 62 -5.27 -22.55 22.10
C THR A 62 -3.84 -23.11 22.12
N VAL A 63 -2.83 -22.29 22.44
CA VAL A 63 -1.41 -22.69 22.43
C VAL A 63 -1.03 -23.65 23.58
N SER A 64 -1.95 -23.98 24.50
CA SER A 64 -1.67 -24.96 25.58
C SER A 64 -2.10 -26.40 25.30
N SER A 65 -2.63 -26.76 24.13
CA SER A 65 -2.86 -28.18 23.79
C SER A 65 -2.71 -28.45 22.30
N VAL A 66 -1.46 -28.54 21.85
CA VAL A 66 -1.11 -29.26 20.64
C VAL A 66 -1.25 -30.75 20.93
N SER A 67 -2.44 -31.30 20.69
CA SER A 67 -2.65 -32.74 20.64
C SER A 67 -3.78 -33.05 19.68
N PHE A 68 -3.58 -34.09 18.89
CA PHE A 68 -4.36 -34.61 17.75
C PHE A 68 -5.85 -34.96 18.02
N GLU A 69 -6.44 -34.46 19.09
CA GLU A 69 -7.83 -34.70 19.48
C GLU A 69 -8.67 -33.46 19.15
N GLN A 70 -9.88 -33.65 18.61
CA GLN A 70 -10.85 -32.54 18.47
C GLN A 70 -11.00 -31.92 19.85
N PRO A 71 -10.57 -30.67 20.07
CA PRO A 71 -10.50 -30.14 21.43
C PRO A 71 -11.92 -30.07 22.00
N GLU A 72 -12.10 -30.45 23.27
CA GLU A 72 -13.41 -30.72 23.89
C GLU A 72 -14.47 -29.61 23.64
N HIS A 73 -14.04 -28.36 23.50
CA HIS A 73 -14.90 -27.22 23.18
C HIS A 73 -15.56 -27.31 21.79
N VAL A 74 -14.92 -27.94 20.80
CA VAL A 74 -15.51 -28.18 19.47
C VAL A 74 -16.63 -29.22 19.54
N VAL A 75 -16.52 -30.20 20.46
CA VAL A 75 -17.58 -31.20 20.68
C VAL A 75 -18.81 -30.54 21.31
N GLU A 76 -18.62 -29.74 22.36
CA GLU A 76 -19.70 -28.99 23.01
C GLU A 76 -20.39 -28.02 22.03
N ALA A 77 -19.60 -27.32 21.20
CA ALA A 77 -20.15 -26.45 20.16
C ALA A 77 -21.03 -27.21 19.15
N LYS A 78 -20.60 -28.39 18.69
CA LYS A 78 -21.37 -29.24 17.77
C LYS A 78 -22.68 -29.71 18.40
N GLU A 79 -22.66 -30.13 19.67
CA GLU A 79 -23.87 -30.53 20.40
C GLU A 79 -24.87 -29.37 20.51
N LEU A 80 -24.40 -28.18 20.91
CA LEU A 80 -25.23 -26.98 20.97
C LEU A 80 -25.83 -26.64 19.60
N LEU A 81 -25.02 -26.65 18.54
CA LEU A 81 -25.47 -26.35 17.18
C LEU A 81 -26.52 -27.36 16.70
N SER A 82 -26.28 -28.66 16.89
CA SER A 82 -27.23 -29.70 16.48
C SER A 82 -28.61 -29.53 17.11
N TYR A 83 -28.67 -29.12 18.38
CA TYR A 83 -29.93 -28.85 19.07
C TYR A 83 -30.59 -27.57 18.56
N TRP A 84 -29.85 -26.45 18.50
CA TRP A 84 -30.44 -25.15 18.16
C TRP A 84 -30.76 -24.99 16.68
N GLN A 85 -30.12 -25.73 15.78
CA GLN A 85 -30.49 -25.76 14.36
C GLN A 85 -31.83 -26.48 14.13
N ILE A 86 -32.20 -27.45 14.98
CA ILE A 86 -33.54 -28.07 14.91
C ILE A 86 -34.63 -27.07 15.33
N ILE A 87 -34.35 -26.28 16.38
CA ILE A 87 -35.31 -25.31 16.91
C ILE A 87 -35.41 -24.07 16.03
N TYR A 88 -34.27 -23.58 15.54
CA TYR A 88 -34.17 -22.36 14.72
C TYR A 88 -33.52 -22.66 13.36
N PRO A 89 -34.15 -23.46 12.49
CA PRO A 89 -33.54 -23.92 11.24
C PRO A 89 -33.25 -22.81 10.23
N LYS A 90 -33.87 -21.64 10.40
CA LYS A 90 -33.68 -20.45 9.55
C LYS A 90 -32.86 -19.36 10.25
N SER A 91 -32.24 -19.65 11.39
CA SER A 91 -31.41 -18.66 12.09
C SER A 91 -30.12 -18.40 11.33
N ALA A 92 -29.96 -17.15 10.88
CA ALA A 92 -28.74 -16.65 10.27
C ALA A 92 -27.51 -16.88 11.17
N ILE A 93 -27.62 -16.54 12.45
CA ILE A 93 -26.49 -16.63 13.39
C ILE A 93 -26.10 -18.09 13.65
N PHE A 94 -27.07 -19.00 13.85
CA PHE A 94 -26.74 -20.42 14.04
C PHE A 94 -26.22 -21.07 12.75
N MET A 95 -26.63 -20.60 11.58
CA MET A 95 -26.08 -21.07 10.30
C MET A 95 -24.64 -20.62 10.10
N LEU A 96 -24.32 -19.36 10.39
CA LEU A 96 -22.94 -18.85 10.38
C LEU A 96 -22.05 -19.62 11.36
N LEU A 97 -22.49 -19.81 12.60
CA LEU A 97 -21.72 -20.54 13.61
C LEU A 97 -21.54 -22.02 13.25
N ALA A 98 -22.48 -22.62 12.53
CA ALA A 98 -22.32 -23.98 12.02
C ALA A 98 -21.22 -24.08 10.96
N GLY A 99 -21.21 -23.17 9.98
CA GLY A 99 -20.13 -23.11 8.99
C GLY A 99 -18.78 -22.88 9.66
N ARG A 100 -18.73 -22.01 10.68
CA ARG A 100 -17.51 -21.77 11.45
C ARG A 100 -17.05 -23.01 12.21
N SER A 101 -17.98 -23.78 12.79
CA SER A 101 -17.65 -25.04 13.47
C SER A 101 -17.06 -26.07 12.51
N GLU A 102 -17.51 -26.10 11.24
CA GLU A 102 -16.98 -26.99 10.21
C GLU A 102 -15.57 -26.54 9.78
N ALA A 103 -15.38 -25.24 9.57
CA ALA A 103 -14.08 -24.66 9.24
C ALA A 103 -13.02 -24.91 10.34
N VAL A 104 -13.38 -24.70 11.61
CA VAL A 104 -12.50 -24.98 12.76
C VAL A 104 -12.20 -26.47 12.89
N ALA A 105 -13.14 -27.36 12.52
CA ALA A 105 -12.92 -28.80 12.50
C ALA A 105 -12.04 -29.27 11.31
N GLY A 106 -11.69 -28.37 10.38
CA GLY A 106 -10.88 -28.66 9.20
C GLY A 106 -11.69 -29.17 7.99
N ASP A 107 -13.01 -29.24 8.08
CA ASP A 107 -13.90 -29.66 6.98
C ASP A 107 -14.29 -28.43 6.14
N LEU A 108 -13.37 -28.01 5.28
CA LEU A 108 -13.50 -26.78 4.50
C LEU A 108 -14.59 -26.90 3.43
N GLU A 109 -14.78 -28.06 2.81
CA GLU A 109 -15.85 -28.32 1.84
C GLU A 109 -17.22 -28.03 2.44
N LYS A 110 -17.47 -28.62 3.62
CA LYS A 110 -18.76 -28.49 4.28
C LYS A 110 -18.99 -27.07 4.81
N ALA A 111 -17.92 -26.46 5.33
CA ALA A 111 -17.96 -25.05 5.72
C ALA A 111 -18.34 -24.14 4.55
N ILE A 112 -17.75 -24.35 3.37
CA ILE A 112 -18.08 -23.59 2.15
C ILE A 112 -19.55 -23.79 1.77
N GLU A 113 -20.03 -25.03 1.72
CA GLU A 113 -21.44 -25.33 1.42
C GLU A 113 -22.39 -24.60 2.40
N THR A 114 -22.06 -24.64 3.69
CA THR A 114 -22.84 -23.99 4.74
C THR A 114 -22.82 -22.47 4.61
N PHE A 115 -21.66 -21.86 4.36
CA PHE A 115 -21.55 -20.41 4.19
C PHE A 115 -22.18 -19.91 2.88
N GLU A 116 -22.07 -20.64 1.78
CA GLU A 116 -22.76 -20.29 0.53
C GLU A 116 -24.28 -20.25 0.76
N ARG A 117 -24.84 -21.31 1.37
CA ARG A 117 -26.26 -21.33 1.75
C ARG A 117 -26.62 -20.22 2.76
N ALA A 118 -25.68 -19.86 3.65
CA ALA A 118 -25.86 -18.76 4.58
C ALA A 118 -26.03 -17.41 3.85
N THR A 119 -25.27 -17.16 2.78
CA THR A 119 -25.37 -15.92 1.99
C THR A 119 -26.71 -15.73 1.28
N GLU A 120 -27.41 -16.83 1.00
CA GLU A 120 -28.72 -16.88 0.32
C GLU A 120 -29.91 -16.64 1.26
N LEU A 121 -29.69 -16.61 2.59
CA LEU A 121 -30.78 -16.36 3.53
C LEU A 121 -31.36 -14.94 3.34
N PRO A 122 -32.70 -14.79 3.36
CA PRO A 122 -33.36 -13.49 3.25
C PRO A 122 -33.27 -12.75 4.60
N VAL A 123 -32.11 -12.15 4.86
CA VAL A 123 -31.82 -11.39 6.07
C VAL A 123 -31.74 -9.90 5.72
N ASP A 124 -32.53 -9.06 6.40
CA ASP A 124 -32.54 -7.59 6.25
C ASP A 124 -31.31 -6.91 6.90
N TRP A 125 -30.17 -7.61 6.92
CA TRP A 125 -28.92 -7.15 7.52
C TRP A 125 -27.75 -7.44 6.58
N PRO A 126 -27.35 -6.50 5.71
CA PRO A 126 -26.33 -6.74 4.69
C PRO A 126 -24.99 -7.23 5.25
N GLN A 127 -24.61 -6.75 6.44
CA GLN A 127 -23.34 -7.09 7.09
C GLN A 127 -23.28 -8.58 7.48
N TYR A 128 -24.41 -9.25 7.66
CA TYR A 128 -24.43 -10.71 7.85
C TYR A 128 -23.80 -11.43 6.65
N ARG A 129 -24.17 -11.02 5.44
CA ARG A 129 -23.60 -11.58 4.20
C ARG A 129 -22.11 -11.26 4.09
N HIS A 130 -21.69 -10.06 4.52
CA HIS A 130 -20.27 -9.69 4.56
C HIS A 130 -19.47 -10.60 5.50
N ILE A 131 -20.00 -10.96 6.67
CA ILE A 131 -19.34 -11.91 7.57
C ILE A 131 -19.22 -13.29 6.91
N CYS A 132 -20.26 -13.75 6.20
CA CYS A 132 -20.19 -15.02 5.46
C CYS A 132 -19.15 -14.97 4.34
N TYR A 133 -19.05 -13.87 3.58
CA TYR A 133 -18.01 -13.70 2.56
C TYR A 133 -16.61 -13.64 3.16
N TRP A 134 -16.45 -13.05 4.34
CA TRP A 134 -15.18 -13.08 5.07
C TRP A 134 -14.76 -14.51 5.40
N GLU A 135 -15.66 -15.35 5.91
CA GLU A 135 -15.34 -16.77 6.20
C GLU A 135 -15.09 -17.59 4.93
N LEU A 136 -15.89 -17.38 3.88
CA LEU A 136 -15.70 -18.03 2.57
C LEU A 136 -14.34 -17.69 1.97
N MET A 137 -13.94 -16.41 2.02
CA MET A 137 -12.64 -15.94 1.54
C MET A 137 -11.50 -16.78 2.12
N TRP A 138 -11.51 -17.01 3.44
CA TRP A 138 -10.49 -17.81 4.11
C TRP A 138 -10.59 -19.30 3.79
N CYS A 139 -11.81 -19.85 3.69
CA CYS A 139 -11.98 -21.25 3.32
C CYS A 139 -11.44 -21.53 1.91
N TYR A 140 -11.73 -20.65 0.94
CA TYR A 140 -11.18 -20.77 -0.42
C TYR A 140 -9.66 -20.57 -0.44
N ALA A 141 -9.14 -19.56 0.28
CA ALA A 141 -7.70 -19.32 0.35
C ALA A 141 -6.93 -20.52 0.95
N LEU A 142 -7.46 -21.14 2.01
CA LEU A 142 -6.85 -22.34 2.62
C LEU A 142 -6.85 -23.56 1.68
N ARG A 143 -7.75 -23.58 0.69
CA ARG A 143 -7.81 -24.60 -0.37
C ARG A 143 -7.01 -24.24 -1.62
N ALA A 144 -6.31 -23.11 -1.63
CA ALA A 144 -5.68 -22.54 -2.82
C ALA A 144 -6.66 -22.26 -3.99
N GLU A 145 -7.94 -22.00 -3.67
CA GLU A 145 -8.95 -21.54 -4.63
C GLU A 145 -8.90 -20.00 -4.74
N TRP A 146 -7.75 -19.47 -5.15
CA TRP A 146 -7.39 -18.05 -5.02
C TRP A 146 -8.39 -17.10 -5.65
N MET A 147 -8.89 -17.42 -6.85
CA MET A 147 -9.82 -16.54 -7.56
C MET A 147 -11.19 -16.44 -6.89
N LYS A 148 -11.65 -17.49 -6.20
CA LYS A 148 -12.86 -17.41 -5.37
C LYS A 148 -12.63 -16.60 -4.10
N ALA A 149 -11.42 -16.65 -3.53
CA ALA A 149 -11.04 -15.77 -2.43
C ALA A 149 -10.97 -14.30 -2.88
N VAL A 150 -10.42 -14.02 -4.07
CA VAL A 150 -10.42 -12.69 -4.72
C VAL A 150 -11.85 -12.18 -4.91
N GLN A 151 -12.78 -13.03 -5.36
CA GLN A 151 -14.21 -12.67 -5.50
C GLN A 151 -14.84 -12.25 -4.17
N CYS A 152 -14.58 -13.00 -3.11
CA CYS A 152 -15.06 -12.64 -1.77
C CYS A 152 -14.46 -11.30 -1.31
N ALA A 153 -13.14 -11.13 -1.48
CA ALA A 153 -12.45 -9.89 -1.11
C ALA A 153 -12.99 -8.69 -1.90
N GLU A 154 -13.22 -8.82 -3.20
CA GLU A 154 -13.75 -7.76 -4.05
C GLU A 154 -15.18 -7.38 -3.67
N THR A 155 -16.02 -8.37 -3.38
CA THR A 155 -17.38 -8.12 -2.90
C THR A 155 -17.35 -7.32 -1.59
N LEU A 156 -16.43 -7.65 -0.68
CA LEU A 156 -16.22 -6.89 0.56
C LEU A 156 -15.69 -5.48 0.29
N VAL A 157 -14.77 -5.28 -0.67
CA VAL A 157 -14.30 -3.95 -1.07
C VAL A 157 -15.46 -3.09 -1.58
N CYS A 158 -16.32 -3.64 -2.43
CA CYS A 158 -17.41 -2.91 -3.07
C CYS A 158 -18.56 -2.60 -2.11
N GLU A 159 -18.91 -3.52 -1.22
CA GLU A 159 -20.13 -3.41 -0.42
C GLU A 159 -19.89 -3.01 1.05
N SER A 160 -18.73 -3.30 1.62
CA SER A 160 -18.49 -3.18 3.05
C SER A 160 -17.70 -1.92 3.44
N GLN A 161 -18.23 -1.15 4.39
CA GLN A 161 -17.54 0.03 4.96
C GLN A 161 -16.56 -0.32 6.09
N TRP A 162 -16.28 -1.61 6.30
CA TRP A 162 -15.32 -2.08 7.28
C TRP A 162 -13.88 -1.86 6.76
N SER A 163 -12.92 -2.72 7.12
CA SER A 163 -11.50 -2.50 6.81
C SER A 163 -11.20 -2.62 5.30
N GLN A 164 -11.44 -1.53 4.56
CA GLN A 164 -11.08 -1.38 3.15
C GLN A 164 -9.61 -1.72 2.89
N ALA A 165 -8.73 -1.33 3.81
CA ALA A 165 -7.32 -1.68 3.77
C ALA A 165 -7.10 -3.19 3.81
N SER A 166 -7.78 -3.91 4.71
CA SER A 166 -7.66 -5.37 4.82
C SER A 166 -8.20 -6.07 3.58
N TYR A 167 -9.37 -5.67 3.07
CA TYR A 167 -9.97 -6.34 1.90
C TYR A 167 -9.12 -6.15 0.64
N ARG A 168 -8.63 -4.93 0.39
CA ARG A 168 -7.74 -4.64 -0.74
C ARG A 168 -6.40 -5.34 -0.61
N TYR A 169 -5.82 -5.37 0.59
CA TYR A 169 -4.59 -6.12 0.86
C TYR A 169 -4.77 -7.61 0.59
N MET A 170 -5.85 -8.22 1.10
CA MET A 170 -6.12 -9.64 0.89
C MET A 170 -6.37 -9.95 -0.59
N LYS A 171 -7.14 -9.11 -1.30
CA LYS A 171 -7.31 -9.21 -2.75
C LYS A 171 -5.96 -9.23 -3.46
N ALA A 172 -5.08 -8.27 -3.16
CA ALA A 172 -3.75 -8.21 -3.76
C ALA A 172 -2.89 -9.45 -3.40
N ALA A 173 -2.91 -9.88 -2.14
CA ALA A 173 -2.18 -11.07 -1.70
C ALA A 173 -2.64 -12.34 -2.41
N PHE A 174 -3.96 -12.52 -2.60
CA PHE A 174 -4.49 -13.68 -3.33
C PHE A 174 -4.19 -13.62 -4.83
N LEU A 175 -4.19 -12.43 -5.44
CA LEU A 175 -3.77 -12.25 -6.84
C LEU A 175 -2.28 -12.61 -7.01
N LEU A 176 -1.41 -12.16 -6.11
CA LEU A 176 0.01 -12.53 -6.11
C LEU A 176 0.19 -14.03 -5.95
N GLN A 177 -0.51 -14.63 -4.98
CA GLN A 177 -0.43 -16.07 -4.75
C GLN A 177 -0.91 -16.88 -5.96
N TRP A 178 -1.94 -16.40 -6.67
CA TRP A 178 -2.40 -17.01 -7.93
C TRP A 178 -1.40 -16.86 -9.07
N LEU A 179 -0.66 -15.73 -9.15
CA LEU A 179 0.40 -15.54 -10.14
C LEU A 179 1.58 -16.50 -9.93
N ASP A 180 1.88 -16.82 -8.66
CA ASP A 180 2.95 -17.75 -8.26
C ASP A 180 2.52 -19.22 -8.37
N ASP A 181 1.34 -19.54 -7.85
CA ASP A 181 0.71 -20.85 -7.91
C ASP A 181 -0.77 -20.69 -8.27
N PRO A 182 -1.15 -20.89 -9.55
CA PRO A 182 -2.53 -20.69 -9.99
C PRO A 182 -3.52 -21.64 -9.30
N GLY A 183 -3.07 -22.66 -8.57
CA GLY A 183 -3.91 -23.57 -7.81
C GLY A 183 -4.90 -24.34 -8.69
N VAL A 184 -6.17 -24.38 -8.27
CA VAL A 184 -7.28 -24.84 -9.12
C VAL A 184 -7.58 -23.71 -10.11
N GLY A 185 -7.46 -23.97 -11.42
CA GLY A 185 -7.53 -22.95 -12.49
C GLY A 185 -8.72 -21.98 -12.40
N THR A 186 -8.65 -20.88 -13.16
CA THR A 186 -9.64 -19.78 -13.13
C THR A 186 -11.08 -20.30 -13.24
N PRO A 187 -11.92 -20.13 -12.20
CA PRO A 187 -13.31 -20.54 -12.24
C PRO A 187 -14.04 -19.80 -13.36
N LYS A 188 -14.85 -20.50 -14.14
CA LYS A 188 -15.67 -19.82 -15.14
C LYS A 188 -16.73 -18.97 -14.44
N PRO A 189 -17.17 -17.84 -15.02
CA PRO A 189 -18.26 -17.04 -14.47
C PRO A 189 -19.56 -17.85 -14.22
N SER A 190 -19.79 -18.91 -15.00
CA SER A 190 -20.91 -19.84 -14.83
C SER A 190 -20.79 -20.76 -13.60
N GLU A 191 -19.60 -20.89 -13.04
CA GLU A 191 -19.27 -21.77 -11.90
C GLU A 191 -19.20 -20.99 -10.59
N THR A 192 -19.44 -19.67 -10.63
CA THR A 192 -19.32 -18.76 -9.49
C THR A 192 -20.69 -18.22 -9.11
N LYS A 193 -21.07 -18.34 -7.82
CA LYS A 193 -22.34 -17.86 -7.28
C LYS A 193 -22.31 -16.38 -6.83
N PHE A 194 -21.17 -15.71 -6.99
CA PHE A 194 -20.91 -14.36 -6.49
C PHE A 194 -21.47 -13.29 -7.44
N PRO A 195 -21.76 -12.06 -6.96
CA PRO A 195 -22.27 -10.98 -7.81
C PRO A 195 -21.36 -10.70 -9.02
N ASN A 196 -21.98 -10.29 -10.14
CA ASN A 196 -21.36 -10.03 -11.45
C ASN A 196 -20.30 -8.91 -11.39
N THR A 197 -19.13 -9.22 -10.83
CA THR A 197 -17.93 -8.41 -11.08
C THR A 197 -17.23 -8.98 -12.31
N ASP A 198 -16.78 -8.12 -13.21
CA ASP A 198 -16.04 -8.56 -14.38
C ASP A 198 -14.63 -9.01 -13.97
N PHE A 199 -14.39 -10.32 -14.04
CA PHE A 199 -13.07 -10.92 -13.78
C PHE A 199 -12.26 -11.12 -15.07
N SER A 200 -12.67 -10.54 -16.20
CA SER A 200 -11.94 -10.64 -17.48
C SER A 200 -10.50 -10.14 -17.38
N GLN A 201 -10.26 -9.13 -16.54
CA GLN A 201 -8.93 -8.59 -16.23
C GLN A 201 -8.03 -9.58 -15.48
N TYR A 202 -8.60 -10.65 -14.93
CA TYR A 202 -7.88 -11.69 -14.19
C TYR A 202 -7.96 -13.08 -14.87
N GLU A 203 -8.40 -13.12 -16.13
CA GLU A 203 -8.62 -14.37 -16.86
C GLU A 203 -7.31 -15.11 -17.17
N THR A 204 -6.27 -14.35 -17.51
CA THR A 204 -4.93 -14.89 -17.79
C THR A 204 -3.89 -14.22 -16.91
N ARG A 205 -2.74 -14.89 -16.77
CA ARG A 205 -1.60 -14.38 -16.00
C ARG A 205 -1.16 -13.02 -16.55
N GLU A 206 -1.11 -12.90 -17.87
CA GLU A 206 -0.69 -11.70 -18.59
C GLU A 206 -1.65 -10.54 -18.35
N LYS A 207 -2.98 -10.76 -18.46
CA LYS A 207 -3.99 -9.73 -18.18
C LYS A 207 -3.96 -9.27 -16.72
N THR A 208 -3.69 -10.20 -15.80
CA THR A 208 -3.58 -9.90 -14.36
C THR A 208 -2.36 -9.03 -14.08
N ILE A 209 -1.21 -9.36 -14.67
CA ILE A 209 0.00 -8.53 -14.59
C ILE A 209 -0.27 -7.17 -15.22
N GLU A 210 -0.86 -7.12 -16.41
CA GLU A 210 -1.22 -5.86 -17.07
C GLU A 210 -2.16 -5.00 -16.21
N HIS A 211 -3.12 -5.61 -15.53
CA HIS A 211 -4.00 -4.90 -14.60
C HIS A 211 -3.26 -4.41 -13.35
N ILE A 212 -2.37 -5.21 -12.77
CA ILE A 212 -1.55 -4.80 -11.62
C ILE A 212 -0.61 -3.65 -12.02
N ASP A 213 0.01 -3.73 -13.20
CA ASP A 213 0.88 -2.67 -13.75
C ASP A 213 0.09 -1.37 -13.97
N LYS A 214 -1.18 -1.46 -14.43
CA LYS A 214 -2.09 -0.30 -14.51
C LYS A 214 -2.47 0.30 -13.15
N LEU A 215 -2.32 -0.44 -12.05
CA LEU A 215 -2.52 0.09 -10.70
C LEU A 215 -1.25 0.74 -10.13
N LEU A 216 -0.09 0.47 -10.73
CA LEU A 216 1.22 0.97 -10.34
C LEU A 216 1.77 1.94 -11.41
N ILE A 217 0.92 2.84 -11.90
CA ILE A 217 1.34 3.83 -12.89
C ILE A 217 2.28 4.82 -12.20
N ILE A 218 3.51 4.86 -12.68
CA ILE A 218 4.43 5.96 -12.48
C ILE A 218 4.29 6.85 -13.71
N ASP A 219 4.01 8.13 -13.55
CA ASP A 219 3.94 9.05 -14.69
C ASP A 219 5.32 9.64 -15.00
N ARG A 220 6.06 9.96 -13.93
CA ARG A 220 7.36 10.65 -14.05
C ARG A 220 8.38 10.17 -13.03
N ILE A 221 9.62 10.03 -13.49
CA ILE A 221 10.80 9.84 -12.64
C ILE A 221 11.71 11.06 -12.79
N ILE A 222 11.91 11.80 -11.71
CA ILE A 222 12.74 13.00 -11.69
C ILE A 222 13.95 12.74 -10.81
N HIS A 223 15.16 12.78 -11.37
CA HIS A 223 16.36 12.44 -10.63
C HIS A 223 17.41 13.56 -10.62
N SER A 224 18.26 13.56 -9.60
CA SER A 224 19.43 14.41 -9.51
C SER A 224 20.55 13.90 -10.43
N ASN A 225 21.48 14.79 -10.77
CA ASN A 225 22.72 14.46 -11.47
C ASN A 225 23.78 13.78 -10.58
N LEU A 226 23.51 13.61 -9.28
CA LEU A 226 24.40 12.90 -8.37
C LEU A 226 24.59 11.44 -8.81
N ILE A 227 25.84 10.96 -8.79
CA ILE A 227 26.18 9.58 -9.20
C ILE A 227 25.28 8.55 -8.49
N ARG A 228 25.13 8.67 -7.17
CA ARG A 228 24.27 7.76 -6.41
C ARG A 228 22.80 7.85 -6.81
N ALA A 229 22.29 9.06 -7.09
CA ALA A 229 20.91 9.24 -7.53
C ALA A 229 20.68 8.56 -8.88
N ARG A 230 21.62 8.71 -9.82
CA ARG A 230 21.52 8.06 -11.13
C ARG A 230 21.65 6.53 -11.04
N GLN A 231 22.51 6.02 -10.16
CA GLN A 231 22.58 4.58 -9.87
C GLN A 231 21.27 4.04 -9.30
N THR A 232 20.65 4.76 -8.35
CA THR A 232 19.32 4.41 -7.83
C THR A 232 18.26 4.46 -8.93
N THR A 233 18.28 5.49 -9.78
CA THR A 233 17.36 5.60 -10.92
C THR A 233 17.54 4.43 -11.88
N ALA A 234 18.78 4.06 -12.24
CA ALA A 234 19.03 2.90 -13.10
C ALA A 234 18.46 1.61 -12.47
N ALA A 235 18.71 1.36 -11.18
CA ALA A 235 18.16 0.20 -10.48
C ALA A 235 16.62 0.18 -10.47
N LEU A 236 15.96 1.33 -10.31
CA LEU A 236 14.51 1.45 -10.43
C LEU A 236 14.04 1.12 -11.85
N LEU A 237 14.70 1.65 -12.88
CA LEU A 237 14.35 1.40 -14.27
C LEU A 237 14.47 -0.09 -14.63
N ILE A 238 15.51 -0.77 -14.13
CA ILE A 238 15.68 -2.23 -14.27
C ILE A 238 14.54 -2.98 -13.57
N GLY A 239 14.16 -2.57 -12.36
CA GLY A 239 13.02 -3.19 -11.67
C GLY A 239 11.68 -2.97 -12.38
N LEU A 240 11.58 -1.93 -13.21
CA LEU A 240 10.41 -1.63 -14.03
C LEU A 240 10.46 -2.29 -15.42
N SER A 241 11.61 -2.82 -15.86
CA SER A 241 11.67 -3.58 -17.10
C SER A 241 11.13 -4.99 -16.87
N ASN A 242 10.07 -5.34 -17.58
CA ASN A 242 9.50 -6.70 -17.60
C ASN A 242 10.28 -7.64 -18.53
N ASP A 243 11.54 -7.31 -18.89
CA ASP A 243 12.34 -8.06 -19.86
C ASP A 243 13.20 -9.13 -19.15
N PRO A 244 12.92 -10.43 -19.34
CA PRO A 244 13.70 -11.51 -18.73
C PRO A 244 15.09 -11.69 -19.35
N ASP A 245 15.36 -11.11 -20.52
CA ASP A 245 16.64 -11.22 -21.24
C ASP A 245 17.56 -9.99 -20.99
N ASP A 246 17.15 -9.06 -20.13
CA ASP A 246 17.77 -7.74 -19.99
C ASP A 246 19.19 -7.83 -19.39
N ILE A 247 20.18 -7.56 -20.23
CA ILE A 247 21.58 -7.40 -19.83
C ILE A 247 21.66 -6.00 -19.21
N LEU A 248 21.58 -5.95 -17.88
CA LEU A 248 21.59 -4.81 -16.91
C LEU A 248 22.22 -3.46 -17.35
N PHE A 249 23.13 -3.45 -18.33
CA PHE A 249 23.90 -2.29 -18.78
C PHE A 249 23.96 -2.07 -20.31
N ASP A 250 23.26 -2.86 -21.12
CA ASP A 250 23.41 -2.79 -22.59
C ASP A 250 22.55 -1.71 -23.25
N VAL A 251 21.58 -1.13 -22.52
CA VAL A 251 20.84 0.05 -22.98
C VAL A 251 21.72 1.30 -22.80
N PRO A 252 22.07 2.04 -23.87
CA PRO A 252 22.94 3.23 -23.78
C PRO A 252 22.46 4.26 -22.76
N THR A 253 21.14 4.42 -22.60
CA THR A 253 20.53 5.32 -21.62
C THR A 253 20.82 4.89 -20.17
N LEU A 254 20.76 3.59 -19.85
CA LEU A 254 21.07 3.06 -18.52
C LEU A 254 22.57 3.09 -18.22
N ALA A 255 23.41 2.80 -19.23
CA ALA A 255 24.85 2.96 -19.14
C ALA A 255 25.23 4.43 -18.84
N ASN A 256 24.56 5.39 -19.48
CA ASN A 256 24.79 6.82 -19.27
C ASN A 256 24.32 7.33 -17.90
N LEU A 257 23.30 6.70 -17.30
CA LEU A 257 22.89 6.99 -15.93
C LEU A 257 23.86 6.40 -14.91
N SER A 258 24.28 5.15 -15.11
CA SER A 258 25.19 4.45 -14.18
C SER A 258 26.63 4.99 -14.23
N ALA A 259 27.05 5.59 -15.36
CA ALA A 259 28.34 6.24 -15.49
C ALA A 259 28.29 7.73 -15.05
N PRO A 260 29.33 8.25 -14.37
CA PRO A 260 29.46 9.69 -14.17
C PRO A 260 29.55 10.39 -15.54
N TYR A 261 28.73 11.42 -15.76
CA TYR A 261 28.81 12.23 -16.98
C TYR A 261 30.22 12.80 -17.11
N ARG A 262 31.02 12.26 -18.01
CA ARG A 262 32.24 12.91 -18.49
C ARG A 262 31.84 13.70 -19.72
N ALA A 263 31.94 15.03 -19.63
CA ALA A 263 31.63 15.92 -20.74
C ALA A 263 32.51 15.70 -21.99
N GLU A 264 33.55 14.87 -21.92
CA GLU A 264 34.37 14.51 -23.08
C GLU A 264 34.84 13.05 -22.99
N LEU A 265 34.29 12.18 -23.84
CA LEU A 265 34.99 10.99 -24.29
C LEU A 265 36.03 11.45 -25.33
N GLN A 266 37.19 11.93 -24.88
CA GLN A 266 38.35 12.05 -25.76
C GLN A 266 38.86 10.64 -26.09
N GLY A 267 38.35 10.07 -27.18
CA GLY A 267 38.79 8.80 -27.73
C GLY A 267 38.03 8.49 -29.01
N ASN A 268 38.74 8.54 -30.15
CA ASN A 268 38.21 8.23 -31.48
C ASN A 268 37.63 6.80 -31.52
N TYR A 269 36.31 6.67 -31.44
CA TYR A 269 35.60 5.42 -31.77
C TYR A 269 34.76 5.52 -33.06
N SER A 270 35.05 6.49 -33.91
CA SER A 270 34.53 6.52 -35.28
C SER A 270 35.54 7.16 -36.23
N ILE A 271 36.34 6.32 -36.89
CA ILE A 271 37.06 6.73 -38.09
C ILE A 271 36.08 6.70 -39.28
N GLY A 272 36.04 7.83 -39.99
CA GLY A 272 35.71 7.93 -41.42
C GLY A 272 34.34 8.53 -41.74
N VAL A 273 34.30 9.80 -42.15
CA VAL A 273 34.16 10.25 -43.56
C VAL A 273 34.48 11.75 -43.63
N ASP A 274 35.34 12.12 -44.59
CA ASP A 274 35.82 13.46 -44.92
C ASP A 274 34.73 14.52 -45.22
N ARG A 275 34.93 15.77 -44.76
CA ARG A 275 35.19 16.98 -45.60
C ARG A 275 35.24 18.30 -44.80
N PRO A 276 35.89 19.37 -45.32
CA PRO A 276 36.53 20.41 -44.51
C PRO A 276 35.87 21.81 -44.49
N ALA A 277 36.26 22.59 -43.47
CA ALA A 277 36.36 24.06 -43.32
C ALA A 277 35.07 24.92 -43.45
N THR A 278 34.76 25.85 -42.54
CA THR A 278 35.34 27.22 -42.55
C THR A 278 34.84 28.11 -41.39
N SER A 279 35.77 28.93 -40.86
CA SER A 279 35.66 30.32 -40.32
C SER A 279 34.69 30.73 -39.20
N TYR A 280 35.28 31.24 -38.10
CA TYR A 280 34.69 32.14 -37.08
C TYR A 280 34.33 33.53 -37.66
N PRO A 281 33.44 34.33 -37.00
CA PRO A 281 33.99 35.38 -36.12
C PRO A 281 33.14 35.71 -34.86
N SER A 282 33.83 36.29 -33.87
CA SER A 282 33.32 36.91 -32.64
C SER A 282 32.55 38.21 -32.87
N VAL A 283 31.47 38.47 -32.11
CA VAL A 283 30.86 39.81 -31.97
C VAL A 283 30.33 40.02 -30.52
N SER A 284 30.60 41.20 -29.97
CA SER A 284 30.29 41.71 -28.62
C SER A 284 28.81 42.19 -28.46
N PRO A 285 28.32 42.49 -27.23
CA PRO A 285 26.89 42.64 -26.89
C PRO A 285 26.33 44.05 -27.19
N PRO A 286 25.01 44.25 -27.36
CA PRO A 286 24.22 44.79 -26.23
C PRO A 286 22.68 44.54 -26.19
N GLU A 287 22.14 44.81 -24.99
CA GLU A 287 20.86 45.48 -24.62
C GLU A 287 19.48 44.77 -24.65
N SER A 288 18.98 44.61 -23.42
CA SER A 288 17.60 44.71 -22.91
C SER A 288 16.45 44.29 -23.83
N THR A 289 16.03 43.04 -23.64
CA THR A 289 14.67 42.61 -23.98
C THR A 289 14.16 41.73 -22.86
N LYS A 290 12.86 41.86 -22.54
CA LYS A 290 12.12 41.06 -21.56
C LYS A 290 12.29 39.57 -21.84
N GLU A 291 13.28 38.94 -21.23
CA GLU A 291 13.41 37.49 -21.22
C GLU A 291 12.45 36.94 -20.17
N MET A 292 11.44 36.20 -20.63
CA MET A 292 10.88 35.10 -19.83
C MET A 292 12.08 34.37 -19.24
N ILE A 293 12.14 34.28 -17.91
CA ILE A 293 13.16 33.50 -17.21
C ILE A 293 13.07 32.09 -17.77
N ASN A 294 13.97 31.76 -18.68
CA ASN A 294 14.18 30.41 -19.16
C ASN A 294 14.76 29.67 -17.96
N LEU A 295 13.91 28.99 -17.20
CA LEU A 295 14.26 28.22 -16.01
C LEU A 295 15.18 27.07 -16.43
N CYS A 296 16.47 27.37 -16.63
CA CYS A 296 17.54 26.43 -16.96
C CYS A 296 17.84 25.54 -15.73
N GLY A 297 16.85 24.70 -15.38
CA GLY A 297 16.79 23.91 -14.15
C GLY A 297 16.37 22.45 -14.35
N MET A 298 15.72 22.13 -15.46
CA MET A 298 15.31 20.78 -15.83
C MET A 298 15.83 20.45 -17.22
N ALA A 299 16.41 19.26 -17.38
CA ALA A 299 16.63 18.71 -18.71
C ALA A 299 15.28 18.30 -19.32
N ASP A 300 15.21 18.23 -20.66
CA ASP A 300 14.02 17.75 -21.36
C ASP A 300 13.73 16.29 -20.96
N PRO A 301 12.45 15.93 -20.72
CA PRO A 301 12.09 14.55 -20.43
C PRO A 301 12.52 13.59 -21.55
N TYR A 302 13.02 12.43 -21.15
CA TYR A 302 13.43 11.35 -22.05
C TYR A 302 12.70 10.06 -21.67
N LYS A 303 12.44 9.22 -22.68
CA LYS A 303 11.83 7.90 -22.49
C LYS A 303 12.93 6.85 -22.49
N PRO A 304 13.21 6.19 -21.33
CA PRO A 304 14.29 5.22 -21.25
C PRO A 304 14.02 3.99 -22.14
N TYR A 305 12.75 3.64 -22.38
CA TYR A 305 12.33 2.60 -23.30
C TYR A 305 11.28 3.17 -24.28
N PRO A 306 11.24 2.73 -25.55
CA PRO A 306 10.28 3.24 -26.54
C PRO A 306 8.82 3.15 -26.10
N ASP A 307 8.47 2.09 -25.38
CA ASP A 307 7.11 1.78 -24.95
C ASP A 307 6.85 2.10 -23.46
N SER A 308 7.77 2.81 -22.77
CA SER A 308 7.57 3.12 -21.35
C SER A 308 6.37 4.05 -21.18
N PRO A 309 5.46 3.77 -20.21
CA PRO A 309 4.30 4.62 -19.94
C PRO A 309 4.67 5.92 -19.20
N PHE A 310 5.95 6.07 -18.84
CA PHE A 310 6.47 7.16 -18.02
C PHE A 310 7.60 7.92 -18.70
N ASP A 311 7.79 9.16 -18.26
CA ASP A 311 8.91 10.01 -18.65
C ASP A 311 9.98 10.05 -17.54
N CYS A 312 11.25 10.15 -17.93
CA CYS A 312 12.37 10.33 -17.01
C CYS A 312 13.07 11.66 -17.28
N GLN A 313 13.51 12.38 -16.24
CA GLN A 313 14.18 13.67 -16.41
C GLN A 313 15.23 13.94 -15.33
N GLU A 314 16.33 14.58 -15.74
CA GLU A 314 17.31 15.11 -14.80
C GLU A 314 16.88 16.51 -14.32
N SER A 315 16.99 16.76 -13.02
CA SER A 315 16.65 18.04 -12.40
C SER A 315 17.75 18.51 -11.46
N ARG A 316 18.26 19.71 -11.73
CA ARG A 316 19.25 20.35 -10.85
C ARG A 316 18.65 20.77 -9.50
N TYR A 317 17.32 20.86 -9.41
CA TYR A 317 16.64 21.18 -8.16
C TYR A 317 16.80 20.09 -7.09
N LEU A 318 17.11 18.86 -7.52
CA LEU A 318 17.37 17.72 -6.64
C LEU A 318 18.86 17.55 -6.27
N ALA A 319 19.75 18.40 -6.80
CA ALA A 319 21.16 18.40 -6.46
C ALA A 319 21.40 18.70 -4.97
N GLU A 320 22.44 18.09 -4.41
CA GLU A 320 22.84 18.30 -3.02
C GLU A 320 23.06 19.78 -2.72
N GLY A 321 22.60 20.22 -1.55
CA GLY A 321 22.77 21.59 -1.09
C GLY A 321 22.16 21.79 0.30
N PRO A 322 22.53 22.86 1.01
CA PRO A 322 21.89 23.23 2.25
C PRO A 322 20.51 23.84 1.98
N PRO A 323 19.50 23.55 2.81
CA PRO A 323 18.23 24.28 2.82
C PRO A 323 18.42 25.78 3.08
N PRO A 324 17.45 26.63 2.71
CA PRO A 324 17.52 28.08 2.92
C PRO A 324 17.53 28.47 4.40
N VAL A 325 17.16 27.55 5.29
CA VAL A 325 17.15 27.77 6.73
C VAL A 325 18.18 26.90 7.43
N ALA A 326 18.85 27.48 8.43
CA ALA A 326 19.72 26.74 9.31
C ALA A 326 18.91 25.76 10.19
N PRO A 327 19.44 24.56 10.47
CA PRO A 327 18.78 23.60 11.33
C PRO A 327 18.75 24.08 12.79
N GLN A 328 17.72 23.73 13.54
CA GLN A 328 17.65 23.96 14.99
C GLN A 328 17.46 22.66 15.79
N PRO A 329 18.39 22.29 16.70
CA PRO A 329 19.62 23.01 17.05
C PRO A 329 20.66 22.97 15.91
N PRO A 330 21.60 23.94 15.87
CA PRO A 330 22.65 23.98 14.85
C PRO A 330 23.55 22.75 14.94
N GLY A 331 23.95 22.22 13.78
CA GLY A 331 24.90 21.12 13.67
C GLY A 331 26.37 21.56 13.80
N ALA A 332 27.29 20.58 13.92
CA ALA A 332 28.72 20.83 14.11
C ALA A 332 29.40 21.53 12.92
N SER A 333 28.88 21.33 11.70
CA SER A 333 29.33 22.01 10.48
C SER A 333 28.26 22.99 10.01
N SER A 334 28.40 24.27 10.37
CA SER A 334 27.48 25.30 9.86
C SER A 334 27.96 25.76 8.47
N THR A 335 27.17 25.45 7.45
CA THR A 335 27.29 26.10 6.13
C THR A 335 27.10 27.61 6.30
N SER A 336 27.74 28.44 5.46
CA SER A 336 27.57 29.90 5.53
C SER A 336 26.19 30.32 5.02
N ASP A 337 25.69 31.45 5.50
CA ASP A 337 24.40 31.98 5.08
C ASP A 337 24.39 32.43 3.62
N GLU A 338 25.53 32.83 3.07
CA GLU A 338 25.70 33.14 1.64
C GLU A 338 25.38 31.93 0.76
N VAL A 339 25.89 30.74 1.14
CA VAL A 339 25.60 29.50 0.39
C VAL A 339 24.13 29.12 0.54
N ARG A 340 23.51 29.31 1.72
CA ARG A 340 22.06 29.08 1.90
C ARG A 340 21.20 30.04 1.08
N LEU A 341 21.64 31.29 0.90
CA LEU A 341 20.90 32.28 0.12
C LEU A 341 20.82 31.87 -1.36
N VAL A 342 21.88 31.27 -1.89
CA VAL A 342 21.96 30.82 -3.29
C VAL A 342 21.35 29.42 -3.44
N GLU A 343 21.88 28.43 -2.72
CA GLU A 343 21.47 27.03 -2.86
C GLU A 343 20.09 26.76 -2.25
N GLY A 344 19.76 27.42 -1.15
CA GLY A 344 18.46 27.29 -0.51
C GLY A 344 17.33 27.84 -1.38
N ARG A 345 17.59 28.89 -2.17
CA ARG A 345 16.62 29.41 -3.16
C ARG A 345 16.35 28.39 -4.25
N ARG A 346 17.38 27.67 -4.73
CA ARG A 346 17.21 26.56 -5.69
C ARG A 346 16.29 25.47 -5.13
N LEU A 347 16.50 25.05 -3.88
CA LEU A 347 15.66 24.03 -3.24
C LEU A 347 14.20 24.51 -3.11
N GLU A 348 14.01 25.80 -2.82
CA GLU A 348 12.69 26.42 -2.72
C GLU A 348 11.97 26.49 -4.07
N ASP A 349 12.67 26.90 -5.11
CA ASP A 349 12.11 26.99 -6.46
C ASP A 349 11.74 25.59 -6.98
N GLY A 350 12.56 24.58 -6.66
CA GLY A 350 12.23 23.17 -6.92
C GLY A 350 10.97 22.69 -6.21
N PHE A 351 10.77 23.08 -4.94
CA PHE A 351 9.55 22.74 -4.19
C PHE A 351 8.30 23.34 -4.85
N ARG A 352 8.36 24.60 -5.28
CA ARG A 352 7.26 25.28 -6.01
C ARG A 352 7.01 24.66 -7.37
N LEU A 353 8.06 24.26 -8.06
CA LEU A 353 7.94 23.67 -9.39
C LEU A 353 7.31 22.28 -9.36
N HIS A 354 7.69 21.44 -8.38
CA HIS A 354 7.35 20.03 -8.38
C HIS A 354 6.18 19.66 -7.46
N ILE A 355 6.11 20.27 -6.27
CA ILE A 355 5.13 19.93 -5.22
C ILE A 355 4.05 21.00 -5.14
N ASN A 356 4.44 22.25 -4.84
CA ASN A 356 3.51 23.37 -4.73
C ASN A 356 3.33 24.08 -6.08
N ARG A 357 2.80 23.32 -7.07
CA ARG A 357 2.61 23.79 -8.44
C ARG A 357 1.61 24.93 -8.46
N MET A 358 2.09 26.18 -8.45
CA MET A 358 1.24 27.34 -8.69
C MET A 358 0.71 27.26 -10.11
N ARG A 359 -0.59 27.01 -10.29
CA ARG A 359 -1.27 27.36 -11.54
C ARG A 359 -1.22 28.89 -11.67
N SER A 360 -0.66 29.40 -12.76
CA SER A 360 -0.56 30.84 -13.04
C SER A 360 -1.90 31.55 -12.80
N GLU A 361 -1.86 32.72 -12.17
CA GLU A 361 -3.03 33.54 -11.81
C GLU A 361 -3.90 33.95 -13.03
N ASP A 362 -3.35 33.86 -14.25
CA ASP A 362 -4.09 34.11 -15.50
C ASP A 362 -5.02 32.94 -15.92
N ALA A 363 -4.94 31.79 -15.26
CA ALA A 363 -5.89 30.69 -15.42
C ALA A 363 -6.85 30.69 -14.22
N ALA A 364 -7.93 31.46 -14.32
CA ALA A 364 -9.07 31.41 -13.39
C ALA A 364 -9.31 29.96 -12.96
N ARG A 365 -9.19 29.62 -11.65
CA ARG A 365 -9.24 28.24 -11.12
C ARG A 365 -10.36 27.46 -11.83
N PRO A 366 -10.04 26.62 -12.83
CA PRO A 366 -10.99 25.62 -13.25
C PRO A 366 -10.90 24.56 -12.16
N CYS A 367 -12.04 24.15 -11.60
CA CYS A 367 -12.11 22.85 -10.94
C CYS A 367 -11.31 21.85 -11.79
N PRO A 368 -10.54 20.93 -11.19
CA PRO A 368 -9.94 19.84 -11.95
C PRO A 368 -11.07 19.27 -12.83
N PRO A 369 -10.90 19.17 -14.17
CA PRO A 369 -11.88 18.46 -14.98
C PRO A 369 -12.15 17.10 -14.34
N ASP A 370 -13.37 16.58 -14.47
CA ASP A 370 -13.79 15.28 -13.89
C ASP A 370 -12.88 14.08 -14.27
N ASP A 371 -11.93 14.31 -15.18
CA ASP A 371 -10.95 13.36 -15.73
C ASP A 371 -9.50 13.56 -15.22
N PHE A 372 -9.29 14.32 -14.12
CA PHE A 372 -7.95 14.44 -13.53
C PHE A 372 -7.53 13.10 -12.92
N GLN A 373 -6.70 12.36 -13.65
CA GLN A 373 -6.14 11.09 -13.18
C GLN A 373 -5.11 11.34 -12.08
N ASP A 374 -5.04 10.41 -11.12
CA ASP A 374 -4.01 10.41 -10.09
C ASP A 374 -2.63 10.39 -10.75
N GLU A 375 -1.75 11.32 -10.34
CA GLU A 375 -0.38 11.39 -10.86
C GLU A 375 0.62 10.89 -9.81
N THR A 376 1.44 9.91 -10.19
CA THR A 376 2.54 9.39 -9.37
C THR A 376 3.87 9.88 -9.92
N ILE A 377 4.61 10.63 -9.10
CA ILE A 377 5.97 11.07 -9.42
C ILE A 377 6.97 10.49 -8.43
N VAL A 378 8.02 9.88 -8.98
CA VAL A 378 9.15 9.39 -8.21
C VAL A 378 10.29 10.40 -8.27
N PHE A 379 10.71 10.91 -7.12
CA PHE A 379 11.88 11.78 -7.00
C PHE A 379 13.09 11.01 -6.47
N VAL A 380 14.23 11.12 -7.13
CA VAL A 380 15.48 10.46 -6.72
C VAL A 380 16.59 11.51 -6.55
N GLY A 381 17.07 11.71 -5.33
CA GLY A 381 17.93 12.86 -5.03
C GLY A 381 18.53 12.85 -3.63
N HIS A 382 19.10 13.99 -3.24
CA HIS A 382 19.79 14.09 -1.96
C HIS A 382 18.84 14.24 -0.77
N ALA A 383 19.17 13.59 0.36
CA ALA A 383 18.33 13.55 1.55
C ALA A 383 18.04 14.94 2.16
N ASN A 384 18.96 15.90 2.05
CA ASN A 384 18.73 17.27 2.54
C ASN A 384 17.58 17.98 1.81
N VAL A 385 17.47 17.75 0.49
CA VAL A 385 16.38 18.31 -0.33
C VAL A 385 15.05 17.75 0.16
N PHE A 386 14.97 16.42 0.33
CA PHE A 386 13.73 15.76 0.74
C PHE A 386 13.33 16.04 2.18
N ARG A 387 14.27 16.14 3.13
CA ARG A 387 13.98 16.57 4.51
C ARG A 387 13.35 17.97 4.52
N TYR A 388 13.92 18.89 3.74
CA TYR A 388 13.40 20.25 3.63
C TYR A 388 12.03 20.26 2.95
N TRP A 389 11.88 19.61 1.79
CA TRP A 389 10.59 19.52 1.08
C TRP A 389 9.51 18.85 1.91
N LEU A 390 9.84 17.83 2.71
CA LEU A 390 8.94 17.19 3.64
C LEU A 390 8.44 18.18 4.70
N CYS A 391 9.33 18.95 5.33
CA CYS A 391 8.93 20.02 6.24
C CYS A 391 8.02 21.03 5.54
N ARG A 392 8.35 21.43 4.31
CA ARG A 392 7.57 22.39 3.53
C ARG A 392 6.18 21.87 3.13
N ALA A 393 6.08 20.62 2.71
CA ALA A 393 4.83 20.01 2.29
C ALA A 393 3.88 19.80 3.48
N LEU A 394 4.42 19.32 4.60
CA LEU A 394 3.65 19.07 5.83
C LEU A 394 3.46 20.32 6.71
N GLN A 395 3.95 21.48 6.27
CA GLN A 395 3.90 22.75 7.01
C GLN A 395 4.54 22.65 8.41
N LEU A 396 5.58 21.83 8.54
CA LEU A 396 6.41 21.76 9.73
C LEU A 396 7.42 22.92 9.73
N PRO A 397 7.92 23.34 10.91
CA PRO A 397 9.02 24.31 11.00
C PRO A 397 10.19 23.85 10.11
N PRO A 398 10.59 24.64 9.11
CA PRO A 398 11.58 24.20 8.12
C PRO A 398 12.95 23.98 8.76
N GLU A 399 13.25 24.59 9.90
CA GLU A 399 14.47 24.39 10.70
C GLU A 399 14.57 22.99 11.30
N ALA A 400 13.46 22.23 11.32
CA ALA A 400 13.43 20.87 11.82
C ALA A 400 14.00 19.84 10.83
N TRP A 401 14.44 20.24 9.64
CA TRP A 401 14.85 19.33 8.58
C TRP A 401 15.93 18.31 9.00
N LEU A 402 16.92 18.71 9.81
CA LEU A 402 17.93 17.77 10.34
C LEU A 402 17.45 16.89 11.50
N ARG A 403 16.25 17.13 12.04
CA ARG A 403 15.63 16.24 13.04
C ARG A 403 15.01 15.00 12.38
N ILE A 404 14.95 14.95 11.06
CA ILE A 404 14.39 13.84 10.29
C ILE A 404 15.55 13.00 9.74
N GLN A 405 15.70 11.80 10.30
CA GLN A 405 16.71 10.84 9.83
C GLN A 405 16.16 10.02 8.67
N LEU A 406 16.97 9.86 7.63
CA LEU A 406 16.67 9.05 6.44
C LEU A 406 17.87 8.15 6.19
N TYR A 407 17.63 6.91 5.81
CA TYR A 407 18.68 6.00 5.34
C TYR A 407 18.95 6.25 3.84
N HIS A 408 20.14 5.93 3.37
CA HIS A 408 20.41 5.85 1.94
C HIS A 408 19.47 4.82 1.29
N GLY A 409 18.85 5.20 0.16
CA GLY A 409 17.86 4.37 -0.52
C GLY A 409 16.49 4.29 0.16
N SER A 410 16.27 4.97 1.28
CA SER A 410 14.96 4.94 1.95
C SER A 410 13.87 5.59 1.10
N VAL A 411 12.64 5.07 1.18
CA VAL A 411 11.47 5.58 0.45
C VAL A 411 10.60 6.42 1.37
N SER A 412 10.22 7.60 0.92
CA SER A 412 9.20 8.44 1.58
C SER A 412 8.06 8.70 0.60
N CYS A 413 6.83 8.65 1.08
CA CYS A 413 5.63 8.79 0.26
C CYS A 413 4.75 9.90 0.83
N LEU A 414 4.48 10.89 -0.01
CA LEU A 414 3.55 11.98 0.24
C LEU A 414 2.36 11.84 -0.71
N VAL A 415 1.16 11.88 -0.16
CA VAL A 415 -0.10 11.91 -0.90
C VAL A 415 -0.70 13.31 -0.78
N LEU A 416 -0.92 13.97 -1.90
CA LEU A 416 -1.54 15.29 -1.98
C LEU A 416 -2.96 15.12 -2.52
N HIS A 417 -3.96 15.34 -1.68
CA HIS A 417 -5.36 15.29 -2.07
C HIS A 417 -5.89 16.71 -2.24
N PHE A 418 -6.38 17.02 -3.43
CA PHE A 418 -6.98 18.31 -3.74
C PHE A 418 -8.49 18.18 -3.71
N GLU A 419 -9.16 18.95 -2.85
CA GLU A 419 -10.61 19.02 -2.87
C GLU A 419 -11.10 19.65 -4.17
N SER A 420 -12.23 19.14 -4.70
CA SER A 420 -12.80 19.58 -5.97
C SER A 420 -13.39 20.99 -5.95
N ASP A 421 -13.55 21.59 -4.76
CA ASP A 421 -14.03 22.97 -4.60
C ASP A 421 -13.00 23.95 -5.19
N PRO A 422 -13.42 24.99 -5.93
CA PRO A 422 -12.51 26.06 -6.34
C PRO A 422 -11.73 26.67 -5.19
N ASN A 423 -12.24 26.70 -3.95
CA ASN A 423 -11.55 27.11 -2.73
C ASN A 423 -11.03 25.94 -1.87
N GLY A 424 -11.07 24.74 -2.41
CA GLY A 424 -10.75 23.49 -1.74
C GLY A 424 -9.33 23.47 -1.16
N ALA A 425 -9.21 22.87 0.01
CA ALA A 425 -7.91 22.71 0.64
C ALA A 425 -7.10 21.61 -0.09
N CYS A 426 -5.78 21.78 -0.12
CA CYS A 426 -4.87 20.67 -0.41
C CYS A 426 -4.49 20.00 0.90
N LEU A 427 -4.94 18.75 1.09
CA LEU A 427 -4.53 17.92 2.21
C LEU A 427 -3.26 17.16 1.83
N VAL A 428 -2.18 17.40 2.56
CA VAL A 428 -0.92 16.68 2.41
C VAL A 428 -0.78 15.64 3.51
N THR A 429 -0.65 14.38 3.12
CA THR A 429 -0.44 13.26 4.06
C THR A 429 0.88 12.57 3.76
N ALA A 430 1.75 12.44 4.76
CA ALA A 430 2.90 11.55 4.68
C ALA A 430 2.49 10.15 5.13
N THR A 431 2.39 9.23 4.18
CA THR A 431 2.02 7.82 4.48
C THR A 431 3.23 7.02 4.95
N LYS A 432 4.42 7.39 4.48
CA LYS A 432 5.71 6.75 4.80
C LYS A 432 6.81 7.80 4.83
N ILE A 433 7.70 7.74 5.82
CA ILE A 433 8.89 8.60 5.89
C ILE A 433 10.10 7.72 6.21
N GLY A 434 11.09 7.71 5.32
CA GLY A 434 12.34 6.96 5.52
C GLY A 434 12.16 5.44 5.63
N GLU A 435 11.20 4.86 4.90
CA GLU A 435 10.90 3.44 4.88
C GLU A 435 12.05 2.64 4.25
N VAL A 436 12.42 1.51 4.84
CA VAL A 436 13.58 0.69 4.45
C VAL A 436 13.30 -0.82 4.44
N GLY A 437 12.04 -1.23 4.54
CA GLY A 437 11.64 -2.63 4.65
C GLY A 437 11.95 -3.47 3.41
N HIS A 438 12.20 -2.82 2.28
CA HIS A 438 12.69 -3.45 1.06
C HIS A 438 14.20 -3.75 1.09
N MET A 439 14.95 -3.24 2.07
CA MET A 439 16.40 -3.44 2.20
C MET A 439 16.75 -4.44 3.32
N PRO A 440 17.70 -5.36 3.07
CA PRO A 440 18.33 -6.15 4.11
C PRO A 440 18.98 -5.28 5.19
N LYS A 441 18.95 -5.76 6.44
CA LYS A 441 19.41 -5.00 7.63
C LYS A 441 20.88 -4.56 7.52
N GLU A 442 21.70 -5.39 6.90
CA GLU A 442 23.13 -5.20 6.69
C GLU A 442 23.47 -4.12 5.67
N LEU A 443 22.53 -3.73 4.80
CA LEU A 443 22.73 -2.68 3.80
C LEU A 443 22.28 -1.28 4.28
N LEU A 444 21.70 -1.20 5.48
CA LEU A 444 21.19 0.05 6.03
C LEU A 444 22.33 0.99 6.42
N SER A 445 22.42 2.12 5.72
CA SER A 445 23.39 3.19 5.97
C SER A 445 22.70 4.56 6.02
N ARG A 446 23.25 5.51 6.78
CA ARG A 446 22.63 6.82 7.09
C ARG A 446 23.33 7.96 6.39
#